data_AF-A0A699XP75-F1
#
_entry.id   AF-A0A699XP75-F1
#
_cell.length_a   1.000
_cell.length_b   1.000
_cell.length_c   1.000
_cell.angle_alpha   90.00
_cell.angle_beta   90.00
_cell.angle_gamma   90.00
#
_symmetry.space_group_name_H-M   'P 1'
#
loop_
_entity.id
_entity.type
_entity.pdbx_description
1 polymer ?
#
loop_
_entity_poly.entity_id
_entity_poly.type
_entity_poly.pdbx_seq_one_letter_code
_entity_poly.pdbx_strand_id
1 'polypeptide(L)' 'MLGSEYGEQDRKAVVLYEYETFKATEGELLLDTYIRYLQVTNDLKKCGYSKDNCELNFKFLNNLQPEWK' A
#
# COMPACT_ATOMS: atom_id res chain seq x y z
N MET A 1 -13.19 3.18 27.47
CA MET A 1 -12.59 3.57 26.18
C MET A 1 -12.02 2.32 25.52
N LEU A 2 -12.88 1.43 24.99
CA LEU A 2 -12.44 0.22 24.28
C LEU A 2 -12.81 0.30 22.79
N GLY A 3 -13.92 0.96 22.44
CA GLY A 3 -14.37 1.09 21.04
C GLY A 3 -13.42 1.86 20.12
N SER A 4 -12.62 2.80 20.65
CA SER A 4 -11.60 3.51 19.86
C SER A 4 -10.40 2.64 19.53
N GLU A 5 -9.97 1.76 20.44
CA GLU A 5 -8.83 0.85 20.23
C GLU A 5 -9.16 -0.21 19.17
N TYR A 6 -10.37 -0.79 19.20
CA TYR A 6 -10.83 -1.72 18.16
C TYR A 6 -10.89 -1.04 16.78
N GLY A 7 -11.42 0.18 16.68
CA GLY A 7 -11.44 0.92 15.41
C GLY A 7 -10.06 1.28 14.87
N GLU A 8 -9.08 1.55 15.75
CA GLU A 8 -7.69 1.78 15.32
C GLU A 8 -7.01 0.51 14.80
N GLN A 9 -7.24 -0.64 15.44
CA GLN A 9 -6.70 -1.93 14.98
C GLN A 9 -7.31 -2.35 13.65
N ASP A 10 -8.63 -2.19 13.49
CA ASP A 10 -9.32 -2.48 12.22
C ASP A 10 -8.75 -1.62 11.09
N ARG A 11 -8.51 -0.33 11.33
CA ARG A 11 -7.88 0.55 10.34
C ARG A 11 -6.47 0.09 9.96
N LYS A 12 -5.65 -0.32 10.93
CA LYS A 12 -4.29 -0.85 10.66
C LYS A 12 -4.35 -2.12 9.83
N ALA A 13 -5.30 -3.01 10.12
CA ALA A 13 -5.50 -4.24 9.36
C ALA A 13 -5.92 -3.97 7.91
N VAL A 14 -6.83 -3.01 7.68
CA VAL A 14 -7.26 -2.60 6.34
C VAL A 14 -6.08 -2.04 5.53
N VAL A 15 -5.32 -1.10 6.09
CA VAL A 15 -4.16 -0.49 5.41
C VAL A 15 -3.09 -1.54 5.09
N LEU A 16 -2.83 -2.47 6.01
CA LEU A 16 -1.89 -3.57 5.75
C LEU A 16 -2.39 -4.49 4.64
N TYR A 17 -3.69 -4.83 4.63
CA TYR A 17 -4.29 -5.65 3.58
C TYR A 17 -4.20 -4.98 2.20
N GLU A 18 -4.52 -3.69 2.10
CA GLU A 18 -4.41 -2.91 0.86
C GLU A 18 -2.98 -2.88 0.33
N TYR A 19 -1.98 -2.73 1.20
CA TYR A 19 -0.58 -2.82 0.81
C TYR A 19 -0.17 -4.21 0.34
N GLU A 20 -0.56 -5.25 1.09
CA GLU A 20 -0.14 -6.61 0.79
C GLU A 20 -0.73 -7.11 -0.53
N THR A 21 -1.97 -6.69 -0.82
CA THR A 21 -2.72 -7.03 -2.03
C THR A 21 -2.58 -6.01 -3.16
N PHE A 22 -1.74 -4.98 -2.99
CA PHE A 22 -1.57 -3.94 -3.99
C PHE A 22 -1.13 -4.53 -5.34
N LYS A 23 -1.86 -4.18 -6.41
CA LYS A 23 -1.52 -4.53 -7.78
C LYS A 23 -1.92 -3.40 -8.74
N ALA A 24 -1.14 -3.23 -9.80
CA ALA A 24 -1.54 -2.40 -10.92
C ALA A 24 -2.78 -3.01 -11.61
N THR A 25 -3.77 -2.18 -11.94
CA THR A 25 -5.03 -2.64 -12.56
C THR A 25 -4.97 -2.50 -14.07
N GLU A 26 -5.51 -3.47 -14.84
CA GLU A 26 -5.46 -3.44 -16.31
C GLU A 26 -6.01 -2.13 -16.89
N GLY A 27 -5.29 -1.51 -17.83
CA GLY A 27 -5.66 -0.23 -18.42
C GLY A 27 -5.39 1.02 -17.58
N GLU A 28 -4.88 0.87 -16.36
CA GLU A 28 -4.46 1.99 -15.52
C GLU A 28 -3.13 2.59 -16.00
N LEU A 29 -3.03 3.93 -15.95
CA LEU A 29 -1.78 4.60 -16.26
C LEU A 29 -0.73 4.32 -15.17
N LEU A 30 0.54 4.22 -15.58
CA LEU A 30 1.65 4.01 -14.65
C LEU A 30 1.70 5.09 -13.55
N LEU A 31 1.42 6.34 -13.92
CA LEU A 31 1.40 7.46 -12.98
C LEU A 31 0.27 7.31 -11.95
N ASP A 32 -0.92 6.91 -12.37
CA ASP A 32 -2.07 6.69 -11.48
C ASP A 32 -1.78 5.54 -10.51
N THR A 33 -1.18 4.45 -11.02
CA THR A 33 -0.71 3.32 -10.21
C THR A 33 0.29 3.78 -9.15
N TYR A 34 1.26 4.62 -9.54
CA TYR A 34 2.27 5.15 -8.64
C TYR A 34 1.66 6.06 -7.57
N ILE A 35 0.71 6.94 -7.93
CA ILE A 35 0.02 7.80 -6.98
C ILE A 35 -0.75 6.98 -5.94
N ARG A 36 -1.49 5.93 -6.37
CA ARG A 36 -2.16 5.02 -5.42
C ARG A 36 -1.16 4.32 -4.50
N TYR A 37 -0.04 3.85 -5.05
CA TYR A 37 1.00 3.19 -4.25
C TYR A 37 1.57 4.13 -3.18
N LEU A 38 1.80 5.41 -3.53
CA LEU A 38 2.24 6.43 -2.59
C LEU A 38 1.20 6.70 -1.49
N GLN A 39 -0.08 6.65 -1.80
CA GLN A 39 -1.14 6.82 -0.80
C GLN A 39 -1.13 5.66 0.22
N VAL A 40 -1.13 4.42 -0.27
CA VAL A 40 -1.10 3.22 0.56
C VAL A 40 0.15 3.17 1.45
N THR A 41 1.32 3.50 0.90
CA THR A 41 2.58 3.51 1.68
C THR A 41 2.64 4.64 2.71
N ASN A 42 2.06 5.81 2.42
CA ASN A 42 1.90 6.88 3.39
C ASN A 42 0.97 6.48 4.53
N ASP A 43 -0.12 5.78 4.24
CA ASP A 43 -1.07 5.34 5.27
C ASP A 43 -0.51 4.20 6.12
N LEU A 44 0.29 3.30 5.54
CA LEU A 44 1.09 2.32 6.29
C LEU A 44 2.00 3.02 7.30
N LYS A 45 2.72 4.06 6.86
CA LYS A 45 3.62 4.82 7.71
C LYS A 45 2.86 5.51 8.85
N LYS A 46 1.69 6.09 8.57
CA LYS A 46 0.81 6.68 9.61
C LYS A 46 0.28 5.63 10.60
N CYS A 47 0.14 4.37 10.17
CA CYS A 47 -0.26 3.25 11.01
C CYS A 47 0.87 2.69 11.89
N GLY A 48 2.11 3.19 11.72
CA GLY A 48 3.29 2.76 12.48
C GLY A 48 4.07 1.62 11.84
N TYR A 49 3.74 1.23 10.60
CA TYR A 49 4.53 0.28 9.85
C TYR A 49 5.73 0.99 9.22
N SER A 50 6.94 0.55 9.56
CA SER A 50 8.17 1.02 8.94
C SER A 50 8.66 -0.04 7.95
N LYS A 51 8.83 0.36 6.69
CA LYS A 51 9.45 -0.43 5.63
C LYS A 51 10.56 0.41 5.02
N ASP A 52 11.67 -0.21 4.64
CA ASP A 52 12.74 0.51 3.98
C ASP A 52 12.38 0.77 2.51
N ASN A 53 13.06 1.74 1.90
CA ASN A 53 12.76 2.14 0.53
C ASN A 53 13.03 1.01 -0.48
N CYS A 54 13.98 0.11 -0.24
CA CYS A 54 14.24 -1.01 -1.13
C CYS A 54 13.09 -2.00 -1.11
N GLU A 55 12.55 -2.32 0.07
CA GLU A 55 11.36 -3.16 0.22
C GLU A 55 10.15 -2.56 -0.51
N LEU A 56 9.90 -1.25 -0.32
CA LEU A 56 8.80 -0.56 -0.99
C LEU A 56 8.99 -0.55 -2.52
N ASN A 57 10.18 -0.20 -3.01
CA ASN A 57 10.46 -0.17 -4.44
C ASN A 57 10.34 -1.55 -5.07
N PHE A 58 10.86 -2.60 -4.42
CA PHE A 58 10.75 -3.96 -4.92
C PHE A 58 9.31 -4.45 -4.95
N LYS A 59 8.51 -4.16 -3.90
CA LYS A 59 7.07 -4.45 -3.87
C LYS A 59 6.35 -3.75 -5.02
N PHE A 60 6.62 -2.47 -5.28
CA PHE A 60 6.01 -1.73 -6.38
C PHE A 60 6.32 -2.38 -7.73
N LEU A 61 7.59 -2.59 -8.05
CA LEU A 61 8.04 -3.14 -9.33
C LEU A 61 7.46 -4.54 -9.62
N ASN A 62 7.37 -5.40 -8.61
CA ASN A 62 6.81 -6.75 -8.79
C ASN A 62 5.31 -6.76 -9.10
N ASN A 63 4.60 -5.73 -8.65
CA ASN A 63 3.15 -5.61 -8.76
C ASN A 63 2.71 -4.71 -9.92
N LEU A 64 3.67 -4.21 -10.71
CA LEU A 64 3.40 -3.60 -12.02
C LEU A 64 2.91 -4.64 -13.02
N GLN A 65 2.24 -4.15 -14.05
CA GLN A 65 1.83 -4.98 -15.19
C GLN A 65 3.06 -5.42 -16.00
N PRO A 66 2.98 -6.56 -16.72
CA PRO A 66 4.10 -7.07 -17.52
C PRO A 66 4.67 -6.07 -18.53
N GLU A 67 3.86 -5.15 -19.06
CA GLU A 67 4.24 -4.12 -20.02
C GLU A 67 5.22 -3.09 -19.45
N TRP A 68 5.28 -2.99 -18.11
CA TRP A 68 6.13 -2.06 -17.37
C TRP A 68 7.25 -2.76 -16.59
N LYS A 69 7.41 -4.07 -16.77
CA LYS A 69 8.52 -4.86 -16.20
C LYS A 69 9.69 -4.91 -17.18
#